data_AF-A0A4Q4D694-F1
#
_entry.id   AF-A0A4Q4D694-F1
#
_cell.length_a   1.000
_cell.length_b   1.000
_cell.length_c   1.000
_cell.angle_alpha   90.00
_cell.angle_beta   90.00
_cell.angle_gamma   90.00
#
_symmetry.space_group_name_H-M   'P 1'
#
loop_
_entity.id
_entity.type
_entity.pdbx_description
1 polymer ?
#
loop_
_entity_poly.entity_id
_entity_poly.type
_entity_poly.pdbx_seq_one_letter_code
_entity_poly.pdbx_strand_id
1 'polypeptide(L)' 'MSRNDLGLEPVVVDCDRCVVRGPRACGDCVVTVLLGAPPEGIEIDTEELHALDALADQGLVPPLRLVIPLTGPDAHAG' A
#
# COMPACT_ATOMS: atom_id res chain seq x y z
N MET A 1 -14.39 -24.90 -23.42
CA MET A 1 -13.64 -23.93 -22.58
C MET A 1 -14.53 -23.60 -21.40
N SER A 2 -13.97 -23.78 -20.20
CA SER A 2 -14.64 -24.34 -19.02
C SER A 2 -15.71 -23.44 -18.39
N ARG A 3 -16.75 -24.09 -17.87
CA ARG A 3 -17.76 -23.52 -16.99
C ARG A 3 -17.10 -23.17 -15.65
N ASN A 4 -16.92 -21.89 -15.35
CA ASN A 4 -16.70 -21.42 -13.96
C ASN A 4 -17.36 -20.05 -13.68
N ASP A 5 -18.39 -19.68 -14.45
CA ASP A 5 -19.12 -18.40 -14.39
C ASP A 5 -20.45 -18.48 -13.61
N LEU A 6 -20.58 -19.44 -12.70
CA LEU A 6 -21.77 -19.58 -11.85
C LEU A 6 -21.51 -18.96 -10.47
N GLY A 7 -21.58 -17.63 -10.39
CA GLY A 7 -21.90 -16.91 -9.15
C GLY A 7 -20.75 -16.60 -8.19
N LEU A 8 -19.50 -16.58 -8.63
CA LEU A 8 -18.42 -16.02 -7.81
C LEU A 8 -18.20 -14.56 -8.22
N GLU A 9 -19.05 -13.66 -7.73
CA GLU A 9 -18.71 -12.24 -7.71
C GLU A 9 -17.32 -12.11 -7.04
N PRO A 10 -16.30 -11.55 -7.72
CA PRO A 10 -14.96 -11.48 -7.17
C PRO A 10 -14.98 -10.62 -5.91
N VAL A 11 -14.41 -11.13 -4.82
CA VAL A 11 -14.17 -10.33 -3.62
C VAL A 11 -13.06 -9.33 -3.95
N VAL A 12 -13.44 -8.05 -4.05
CA VAL A 12 -12.50 -6.96 -4.32
C VAL A 12 -12.05 -6.36 -2.99
N VAL A 13 -10.73 -6.32 -2.78
CA VAL A 13 -10.12 -5.57 -1.67
C VAL A 13 -9.88 -4.14 -2.15
N ASP A 14 -10.70 -3.20 -1.69
CA ASP A 14 -10.56 -1.77 -1.96
C ASP A 14 -9.71 -1.12 -0.86
N CYS A 15 -8.41 -0.95 -1.13
CA CYS A 15 -7.48 -0.30 -0.22
C CYS A 15 -7.77 1.20 -0.02
N ASP A 16 -8.46 1.87 -0.96
CA ASP A 16 -8.76 3.29 -0.86
C ASP A 16 -9.96 3.58 0.04
N ARG A 17 -10.87 2.62 0.21
CA ARG A 17 -12.01 2.69 1.15
C ARG A 17 -11.77 1.95 2.47
N CYS A 18 -10.59 1.37 2.68
CA CYS A 18 -10.29 0.62 3.89
C CYS A 18 -10.24 1.54 5.12
N VAL A 19 -11.21 1.40 6.02
CA VAL A 19 -11.36 2.26 7.22
C VAL A 19 -10.27 2.06 8.27
N VAL A 20 -9.56 0.94 8.21
CA VAL A 20 -8.41 0.63 9.08
C VAL A 20 -7.08 0.81 8.37
N ARG A 21 -7.04 1.44 7.18
CA ARG A 21 -5.79 1.61 6.42
C ARG A 21 -4.73 2.33 7.27
N GLY A 22 -3.59 1.66 7.46
CA GLY A 22 -2.47 2.15 8.26
C GLY A 22 -1.36 1.09 8.34
N PRO A 23 -0.11 1.47 8.64
CA PRO A 23 1.04 0.56 8.66
C PRO A 23 0.79 -0.76 9.42
N ARG A 24 0.16 -0.69 10.59
CA ARG A 24 -0.24 -1.83 11.43
C ARG A 24 -1.21 -2.78 10.73
N ALA A 25 -2.38 -2.26 10.36
CA ALA A 25 -3.45 -3.08 9.80
C ALA A 25 -3.09 -3.57 8.39
N CYS A 26 -2.36 -2.78 7.61
CA CYS A 26 -1.82 -3.19 6.33
C CYS A 26 -0.70 -4.22 6.48
N GLY A 27 0.15 -4.10 7.50
CA GLY A 27 1.20 -5.08 7.79
C GLY A 27 0.66 -6.49 8.09
N ASP A 28 -0.52 -6.58 8.72
CA ASP A 28 -1.22 -7.84 9.01
C ASP A 28 -2.38 -8.14 8.02
N CYS A 29 -2.46 -7.40 6.90
CA CYS A 29 -3.51 -7.59 5.91
C CYS A 29 -3.26 -8.84 5.06
N VAL A 30 -4.32 -9.55 4.68
CA VAL A 30 -4.25 -10.70 3.75
C VAL A 30 -3.55 -10.34 2.43
N VAL A 31 -3.69 -9.09 1.96
CA VAL A 31 -2.98 -8.59 0.76
C VAL A 31 -1.48 -8.70 0.96
N THR A 32 -0.97 -8.22 2.10
CA THR A 32 0.46 -8.26 2.44
C THR A 32 0.95 -9.68 2.66
N VAL A 33 0.15 -10.54 3.29
CA VAL A 33 0.51 -11.96 3.50
C VAL A 33 0.63 -12.71 2.18
N LEU A 34 -0.28 -12.47 1.24
CA LEU A 34 -0.32 -13.19 -0.04
C LEU A 34 0.63 -12.62 -1.10
N LEU A 35 0.79 -11.29 -1.16
CA LEU A 35 1.59 -10.61 -2.17
C LEU A 35 2.98 -10.20 -1.68
N GLY A 36 3.21 -10.23 -0.37
CA GLY A 36 4.42 -9.73 0.29
C GLY A 36 4.35 -8.22 0.53
N ALA A 37 4.94 -7.77 1.64
CA ALA A 37 5.41 -6.39 1.79
C ALA A 37 6.92 -6.35 1.51
N PRO A 38 7.45 -5.24 0.97
CA PRO A 38 8.89 -5.03 0.92
C PRO A 38 9.47 -5.11 2.34
N PRO A 39 10.39 -6.05 2.64
CA PRO A 39 10.86 -6.29 4.00
C PRO A 39 11.66 -5.12 4.58
N GLU A 40 12.28 -4.30 3.72
CA GLU A 40 13.19 -3.21 4.12
C GLU A 40 12.75 -1.84 3.56
N GLY A 41 11.50 -1.73 3.10
CA GLY A 41 11.02 -0.57 2.36
C GLY A 41 11.39 -0.62 0.87
N ILE A 42 11.15 0.49 0.17
CA ILE A 42 11.44 0.66 -1.26
C ILE A 42 12.50 1.75 -1.35
N GLU A 43 13.63 1.44 -2.00
CA GLU A 43 14.63 2.43 -2.37
C GLU A 43 14.06 3.27 -3.52
N ILE A 44 14.01 4.59 -3.34
CA ILE A 44 13.54 5.53 -4.37
C ILE A 44 14.66 6.54 -4.57
N ASP A 45 15.15 6.65 -5.81
CA ASP A 45 16.19 7.63 -6.14
C ASP A 45 15.62 9.05 -6.37
N THR A 46 16.52 10.01 -6.57
CA THR A 46 16.14 11.42 -6.75
C THR A 46 15.27 11.64 -8.00
N GLU A 47 15.56 10.93 -9.10
CA GLU A 47 14.82 11.05 -10.35
C GLU A 47 13.39 10.49 -10.17
N GLU A 48 13.28 9.36 -9.50
CA GLU A 48 11.99 8.73 -9.16
C GLU A 48 11.17 9.61 -8.19
N LEU A 49 11.82 10.21 -7.18
CA LEU A 49 11.17 11.18 -6.30
C LEU A 49 10.60 12.36 -7.08
N HIS A 50 11.37 12.92 -8.02
CA HIS A 50 10.88 14.01 -8.89
C HIS A 50 9.71 13.58 -9.77
N ALA A 51 9.72 12.35 -10.29
CA ALA A 51 8.60 11.81 -11.05
C ALA A 51 7.34 11.69 -10.18
N LEU A 52 7.48 11.18 -8.95
CA LEU A 52 6.37 11.06 -8.00
C LEU A 52 5.79 12.42 -7.61
N ASP A 53 6.63 13.43 -7.40
CA ASP A 53 6.19 14.81 -7.14
C ASP A 53 5.42 15.39 -8.33
N ALA A 54 5.93 15.22 -9.55
CA ALA A 54 5.24 15.69 -10.76
C ALA A 54 3.86 15.04 -10.93
N LEU A 55 3.74 13.74 -10.63
CA LEU A 55 2.45 13.04 -10.64
C LEU A 55 1.50 13.56 -9.55
N ALA A 56 2.03 13.87 -8.36
CA ALA A 56 1.25 14.42 -7.26
C ALA A 56 0.74 15.84 -7.55
N ASP A 57 1.57 16.70 -8.16
CA ASP A 57 1.20 18.05 -8.59
C ASP A 57 0.04 18.07 -9.59
N GLN A 58 -0.06 17.02 -10.42
CA GLN A 58 -1.17 16.82 -11.36
C GLN A 58 -2.36 16.04 -10.75
N GLY A 59 -2.28 15.63 -9.49
CA GLY A 59 -3.33 14.89 -8.80
C GLY A 59 -3.50 13.43 -9.25
N LEU A 60 -2.50 12.85 -9.91
CA LEU A 60 -2.53 11.46 -10.39
C LEU A 60 -2.19 10.46 -9.29
N VAL A 61 -1.42 10.89 -8.29
CA VAL A 61 -1.08 10.10 -7.10
C VAL A 61 -1.19 10.96 -5.85
N PRO A 62 -1.41 10.37 -4.66
CA PRO A 62 -1.29 11.11 -3.41
C PRO A 62 0.15 11.62 -3.20
N PRO A 63 0.35 12.80 -2.56
CA PRO A 63 1.69 13.29 -2.26
C PRO A 63 2.44 12.33 -1.34
N LEU A 64 3.74 12.20 -1.59
CA LEU A 64 4.65 11.39 -0.78
C LEU A 64 4.61 11.83 0.68
N ARG A 65 4.25 10.89 1.55
CA ARG A 65 4.23 11.06 3.01
C ARG A 65 5.27 10.15 3.62
N LEU A 66 6.54 10.57 3.52
CA LEU A 66 7.66 9.84 4.10
C LEU A 66 7.48 9.79 5.62
N VAL A 67 7.38 8.57 6.16
CA VAL A 67 7.37 8.34 7.61
C VAL A 67 8.77 8.01 8.06
N ILE A 68 9.31 8.77 9.00
CA ILE A 68 10.56 8.42 9.67
C ILE A 68 10.20 7.35 10.70
N PRO A 69 10.80 6.14 10.65
CA PRO A 69 10.55 5.13 11.67
C PRO A 69 10.90 5.72 13.04
N LEU A 70 9.92 5.80 13.94
CA LEU A 70 10.20 6.05 15.34
C LEU A 70 10.81 4.78 15.92
N THR A 71 12.09 4.80 16.27
CA THR A 71 12.73 3.66 16.93
C THR A 71 12.19 3.53 18.35
N GLY A 72 11.26 2.60 18.57
CA GLY A 72 10.64 2.34 19.88
C GLY A 72 9.69 1.14 19.86
N PRO A 73 9.26 0.61 21.02
CA PRO A 73 8.33 -0.53 21.10
C PRO A 73 6.97 -0.25 20.43
N ASP A 74 6.66 1.03 20.20
CA ASP A 74 5.49 1.53 19.50
C ASP A 74 5.74 1.79 18.00
N ALA A 75 6.85 1.33 17.41
CA ALA A 75 7.13 1.51 15.97
C ALA A 75 6.09 0.79 15.10
N HIS A 76 5.58 -0.34 15.59
CA HIS A 76 4.44 -1.04 15.03
C HIS A 76 3.14 -0.49 15.62
N ALA A 77 3.08 0.83 15.87
CA ALA A 77 2.13 1.80 16.44
C ALA A 77 0.93 2.34 15.65
N GLY A 78 1.13 2.53 14.35
CA GLY A 78 0.27 3.38 13.51
C GLY A 78 -0.43 2.62 12.42
#